data_AF-A0A6N7PVR1-F1
#
_entry.id   AF-A0A6N7PVR1-F1
#
_cell.length_a   1.000
_cell.length_b   1.000
_cell.length_c   1.000
_cell.angle_alpha   90.00
_cell.angle_beta   90.00
_cell.angle_gamma   90.00
#
_symmetry.space_group_name_H-M   'P 1'
#
loop_
_entity.id
_entity.type
_entity.pdbx_description
1 polymer ?
#
loop_
_entity_poly.entity_id
_entity_poly.type
_entity_poly.pdbx_seq_one_letter_code
_entity_poly.pdbx_strand_id
1 'polypeptide(L)'
;MKTANGAFGGYELRTTNPGAAVDFYADVLGSQVGNTPGLGVSPLPERAAALGAPAHWLGHIAVADVDGAARRILEQGGEQRGPTRTTSDGQATRVILRDPFGAIVAVAAERDEPSGAVAWHELHVRDHARAWALYGEMFGWRKTEALDLGPALGSYEMFSFGEGGPSVGGMVSSARMPQVHTHWLFYFRVDDLDAALTRVRARGGNVLEPRRLPSGDRLAPCEDPQGAAFGLYSSAARA
;
A
#
# COMPACT_ATOMS: atom_id res chain seq x y z
N MET A 1 4.77 11.54 -16.40
CA MET A 1 6.15 11.42 -15.87
C MET A 1 6.32 9.99 -15.41
N LYS A 2 7.19 9.20 -16.05
CA LYS A 2 7.36 7.77 -15.74
C LYS A 2 7.60 7.55 -14.26
N THR A 3 6.97 6.51 -13.71
CA THR A 3 7.25 6.06 -12.33
C THR A 3 8.69 5.58 -12.27
N ALA A 4 9.47 6.10 -11.33
CA ALA A 4 10.86 5.65 -11.14
C ALA A 4 10.91 4.17 -10.75
N ASN A 5 11.89 3.43 -11.30
CA ASN A 5 12.16 2.05 -10.90
C ASN A 5 12.30 1.94 -9.37
N GLY A 6 11.57 1.00 -8.77
CA GLY A 6 11.48 0.79 -7.33
C GLY A 6 10.38 1.58 -6.62
N ALA A 7 9.72 2.55 -7.27
CA ALA A 7 8.64 3.31 -6.63
C ALA A 7 7.28 2.62 -6.77
N PHE A 8 6.38 2.84 -5.81
CA PHE A 8 4.97 2.48 -5.99
C PHE A 8 4.34 3.39 -7.06
N GLY A 9 3.80 2.78 -8.12
CA GLY A 9 3.26 3.48 -9.30
C GLY A 9 1.76 3.28 -9.52
N GLY A 10 1.13 2.37 -8.79
CA GLY A 10 -0.30 2.12 -8.90
C GLY A 10 -0.83 1.30 -7.75
N TYR A 11 -2.13 1.34 -7.57
CA TYR A 11 -2.87 0.69 -6.51
C TYR A 11 -4.12 0.06 -7.09
N GLU A 12 -4.46 -1.11 -6.61
CA GLU A 12 -5.66 -1.83 -7.00
C GLU A 12 -6.39 -2.30 -5.74
N LEU A 13 -7.59 -1.80 -5.52
CA LEU A 13 -8.47 -2.38 -4.52
C LEU A 13 -9.03 -3.69 -5.05
N ARG A 14 -8.82 -4.78 -4.32
CA ARG A 14 -9.44 -6.07 -4.59
C ARG A 14 -10.51 -6.33 -3.55
N THR A 15 -11.76 -6.46 -3.99
CA THR A 15 -12.90 -6.40 -3.07
C THR A 15 -14.03 -7.37 -3.44
N THR A 16 -14.96 -7.63 -2.52
CA THR A 16 -16.10 -8.54 -2.74
C THR A 16 -17.23 -7.88 -3.53
N ASN A 17 -17.37 -6.55 -3.46
CA ASN A 17 -18.34 -5.74 -4.17
C ASN A 17 -17.68 -4.47 -4.75
N PRO A 18 -17.16 -4.56 -5.99
CA PRO A 18 -16.49 -3.44 -6.66
C PRO A 18 -17.33 -2.17 -6.79
N GLY A 19 -18.63 -2.30 -7.09
CA GLY A 19 -19.53 -1.15 -7.25
C GLY A 19 -19.68 -0.36 -5.94
N ALA A 20 -19.99 -1.07 -4.84
CA ALA A 20 -20.10 -0.45 -3.52
C ALA A 20 -18.77 0.17 -3.05
N ALA A 21 -17.64 -0.43 -3.41
CA ALA A 21 -16.33 0.14 -3.11
C ALA A 21 -16.08 1.44 -3.88
N VAL A 22 -16.37 1.47 -5.18
CA VAL A 22 -16.21 2.70 -5.99
C VAL A 22 -17.02 3.84 -5.37
N ASP A 23 -18.27 3.59 -4.99
CA ASP A 23 -19.12 4.61 -4.35
C ASP A 23 -18.56 5.08 -3.00
N PHE A 24 -18.06 4.14 -2.18
CA PHE A 24 -17.43 4.45 -0.90
C PHE A 24 -16.20 5.35 -1.07
N TYR A 25 -15.24 4.95 -1.90
CA TYR A 25 -13.99 5.69 -2.05
C TYR A 25 -14.17 6.99 -2.84
N ALA A 26 -15.15 7.06 -3.76
CA ALA A 26 -15.50 8.31 -4.42
C ALA A 26 -15.97 9.37 -3.43
N ASP A 27 -16.81 8.98 -2.45
CA ASP A 27 -17.28 9.88 -1.41
C ASP A 27 -16.14 10.25 -0.44
N VAL A 28 -15.40 9.25 0.06
CA VAL A 28 -14.34 9.47 1.06
C VAL A 28 -13.18 10.31 0.51
N LEU A 29 -12.66 9.96 -0.67
CA LEU A 29 -11.45 10.58 -1.23
C LEU A 29 -11.74 11.77 -2.15
N GLY A 30 -12.99 11.96 -2.58
CA GLY A 30 -13.34 12.96 -3.60
C GLY A 30 -12.81 12.64 -5.00
N SER A 31 -12.06 11.55 -5.16
CA SER A 31 -11.51 11.04 -6.42
C SER A 31 -12.34 9.89 -6.95
N GLN A 32 -12.53 9.79 -8.27
CA GLN A 32 -13.16 8.61 -8.88
C GLN A 32 -12.19 7.43 -8.93
N VAL A 33 -12.04 6.73 -7.80
CA VAL A 33 -11.34 5.43 -7.74
C VAL A 33 -11.98 4.50 -8.77
N GLY A 34 -11.17 3.82 -9.59
CA GLY A 34 -11.61 3.05 -10.77
C GLY A 34 -11.49 3.82 -12.09
N ASN A 35 -11.61 5.15 -12.06
CA ASN A 35 -11.45 6.03 -13.24
C ASN A 35 -10.16 6.88 -13.17
N THR A 36 -9.54 6.96 -12.00
CA THR A 36 -8.28 7.70 -11.78
C THR A 36 -7.11 6.82 -12.24
N PRO A 37 -6.23 7.30 -13.14
CA PRO A 37 -5.03 6.57 -13.52
C PRO A 37 -4.24 6.11 -12.29
N GLY A 38 -3.93 4.81 -12.24
CA GLY A 38 -3.20 4.20 -11.13
C GLY A 38 -4.03 3.87 -9.88
N LEU A 39 -5.36 4.08 -9.88
CA LEU A 39 -6.28 3.58 -8.83
C LEU A 39 -7.34 2.67 -9.44
N GLY A 40 -7.04 1.37 -9.51
CA GLY A 40 -7.97 0.37 -10.00
C GLY A 40 -8.88 -0.20 -8.92
N VAL A 41 -10.01 -0.77 -9.33
CA VAL A 41 -10.85 -1.63 -8.50
C VAL A 41 -11.12 -2.91 -9.27
N SER A 42 -10.99 -4.05 -8.62
CA SER A 42 -11.33 -5.35 -9.19
C SER A 42 -11.99 -6.27 -8.16
N PRO A 43 -12.75 -7.27 -8.61
CA PRO A 43 -13.22 -8.29 -7.70
C PRO A 43 -12.04 -9.12 -7.16
N LEU A 44 -12.17 -9.60 -5.93
CA LEU A 44 -11.33 -10.68 -5.42
C LEU A 44 -11.44 -11.90 -6.36
N PRO A 45 -10.36 -12.67 -6.56
CA PRO A 45 -10.45 -13.96 -7.26
C PRO A 45 -11.51 -14.83 -6.60
N GLU A 46 -12.37 -15.47 -7.39
CA GLU A 46 -13.49 -16.28 -6.87
C GLU A 46 -13.06 -17.28 -5.80
N ARG A 47 -11.94 -17.99 -6.04
CA ARG A 47 -11.39 -18.94 -5.08
C ARG A 47 -10.95 -18.28 -3.77
N ALA A 48 -10.39 -17.07 -3.82
CA ALA A 48 -9.98 -16.34 -2.63
C ALA A 48 -11.21 -15.83 -1.85
N ALA A 49 -12.21 -15.28 -2.55
CA ALA A 49 -13.47 -14.86 -1.96
C ALA A 49 -14.22 -16.04 -1.30
N ALA A 50 -14.26 -17.20 -1.96
CA ALA A 50 -14.87 -18.42 -1.42
C ALA A 50 -14.16 -18.95 -0.16
N LEU A 51 -12.88 -18.62 0.03
CA LEU A 51 -12.10 -18.95 1.23
C LEU A 51 -12.15 -17.82 2.29
N GLY A 52 -13.00 -16.81 2.10
CA GLY A 52 -13.15 -15.71 3.06
C GLY A 52 -11.97 -14.74 3.10
N ALA A 53 -11.19 -14.64 2.01
CA ALA A 53 -10.14 -13.62 1.93
C ALA A 53 -10.76 -12.21 2.05
N PRO A 54 -10.21 -11.32 2.89
CA PRO A 54 -10.72 -9.97 3.03
C PRO A 54 -10.41 -9.13 1.79
N ALA A 55 -11.19 -8.07 1.61
CA ALA A 55 -10.84 -7.01 0.68
C ALA A 55 -9.49 -6.38 1.09
N HIS A 56 -8.68 -5.95 0.13
CA HIS A 56 -7.38 -5.34 0.42
C HIS A 56 -6.91 -4.45 -0.73
N TRP A 57 -6.11 -3.44 -0.38
CA TRP A 57 -5.36 -2.65 -1.34
C TRP A 57 -4.07 -3.37 -1.74
N LEU A 58 -3.85 -3.47 -3.04
CA LEU A 58 -2.63 -4.01 -3.65
C LEU A 58 -1.80 -2.86 -4.21
N GLY A 59 -0.59 -2.67 -3.69
CA GLY A 59 0.38 -1.73 -4.27
C GLY A 59 1.19 -2.38 -5.39
N HIS A 60 1.44 -1.62 -6.45
CA HIS A 60 2.28 -2.01 -7.58
C HIS A 60 3.60 -1.25 -7.53
N ILE A 61 4.70 -1.97 -7.28
CA ILE A 61 6.05 -1.44 -7.36
C ILE A 61 6.50 -1.49 -8.82
N ALA A 62 6.81 -0.33 -9.39
CA ALA A 62 7.29 -0.21 -10.76
C ALA A 62 8.72 -0.75 -10.85
N VAL A 63 8.97 -1.62 -11.82
CA VAL A 63 10.29 -2.19 -12.08
C VAL A 63 10.59 -2.25 -13.58
N ALA A 64 11.86 -2.11 -13.93
CA ALA A 64 12.33 -2.27 -15.30
C ALA A 64 12.31 -3.75 -15.76
N ASP A 65 12.58 -4.69 -14.84
CA ASP A 65 12.55 -6.14 -15.09
C ASP A 65 11.57 -6.84 -14.14
N VAL A 66 10.35 -7.07 -14.63
CA VAL A 66 9.26 -7.71 -13.88
C VAL A 66 9.59 -9.16 -13.52
N ASP A 67 10.14 -9.92 -14.47
CA ASP A 67 10.45 -11.34 -14.26
C ASP A 67 11.62 -11.51 -13.29
N GLY A 68 12.66 -10.68 -13.41
CA GLY A 68 13.78 -10.65 -12.47
C GLY A 68 13.36 -10.29 -11.05
N ALA A 69 12.55 -9.25 -10.90
CA ALA A 69 12.04 -8.85 -9.58
C ALA A 69 11.15 -9.93 -8.97
N ALA A 70 10.26 -10.55 -9.74
CA ALA A 70 9.42 -11.64 -9.27
C ALA A 70 10.25 -12.85 -8.84
N ARG A 71 11.22 -13.27 -9.66
CA ARG A 71 12.12 -14.40 -9.37
C ARG A 71 12.84 -14.20 -8.04
N ARG A 72 13.38 -13.01 -7.79
CA ARG A 72 14.11 -12.70 -6.55
C ARG A 72 13.23 -12.80 -5.30
N ILE A 73 11.97 -12.38 -5.37
CA ILE A 73 11.01 -12.56 -4.25
C ILE A 73 10.72 -14.05 -4.02
N LEU A 74 10.54 -14.83 -5.09
CA LEU A 74 10.29 -16.27 -5.02
C LEU A 74 11.48 -17.03 -4.41
N GLU A 75 12.71 -16.69 -4.81
CA GLU A 75 13.94 -17.28 -4.27
C GLU A 75 14.13 -17.04 -2.76
N GLN A 76 13.51 -15.98 -2.23
CA GLN A 76 13.55 -15.65 -0.80
C GLN A 76 12.39 -16.30 -0.01
N GLY A 77 11.60 -17.18 -0.64
CA GLY A 77 10.48 -17.87 -0.01
C GLY A 77 9.13 -17.18 -0.21
N GLY A 78 9.04 -16.21 -1.12
CA GLY A 78 7.76 -15.65 -1.55
C GLY A 78 6.97 -16.62 -2.42
N GLU A 79 5.70 -16.31 -2.64
CA GLU A 79 4.78 -17.14 -3.43
C GLU A 79 4.06 -16.32 -4.49
N GLN A 80 4.01 -16.82 -5.73
CA GLN A 80 3.20 -16.19 -6.76
C GLN A 80 1.71 -16.39 -6.50
N ARG A 81 0.92 -15.33 -6.76
CA ARG A 81 -0.53 -15.31 -6.61
C ARG A 81 -1.21 -15.02 -7.94
N GLY A 82 -1.84 -16.04 -8.51
CA GLY A 82 -2.54 -15.92 -9.80
C GLY A 82 -1.57 -15.83 -10.99
N PRO A 83 -2.12 -15.61 -12.20
CA PRO A 83 -1.34 -15.61 -13.42
C PRO A 83 -0.48 -14.34 -13.55
N THR A 84 0.67 -14.48 -14.20
CA THR A 84 1.46 -13.34 -14.69
C THR A 84 0.67 -12.64 -15.80
N ARG A 85 0.53 -11.32 -15.72
CA ARG A 85 -0.05 -10.53 -16.80
C ARG A 85 1.04 -10.24 -17.82
N THR A 86 0.78 -10.51 -19.10
CA THR A 86 1.75 -10.29 -20.19
C THR A 86 1.22 -9.34 -21.26
N THR A 87 2.12 -8.80 -22.09
CA THR A 87 1.78 -8.21 -23.39
C THR A 87 1.38 -9.30 -24.40
N SER A 88 0.92 -8.90 -25.59
CA SER A 88 0.69 -9.82 -26.72
C SER A 88 1.93 -10.64 -27.08
N ASP A 89 3.11 -10.05 -26.88
CA ASP A 89 4.40 -10.62 -27.27
C ASP A 89 5.00 -11.45 -26.14
N GLY A 90 4.23 -11.71 -25.07
CA GLY A 90 4.62 -12.58 -23.96
C GLY A 90 5.46 -11.92 -22.87
N GLN A 91 5.78 -10.63 -22.98
CA GLN A 91 6.56 -9.93 -21.95
C GLN A 91 5.73 -9.70 -20.68
N ALA A 92 6.30 -10.01 -19.51
CA ALA A 92 5.63 -9.79 -18.24
C ALA A 92 5.42 -8.29 -17.96
N THR A 93 4.18 -7.93 -17.65
CA THR A 93 3.78 -6.56 -17.29
C THR A 93 3.39 -6.44 -15.82
N ARG A 94 3.00 -7.55 -15.18
CA ARG A 94 2.69 -7.59 -13.75
C ARG A 94 2.71 -9.00 -13.19
N VAL A 95 3.30 -9.17 -12.01
CA VAL A 95 3.22 -10.39 -11.19
C VAL A 95 2.76 -10.01 -9.79
N ILE A 96 1.74 -10.70 -9.28
CA ILE A 96 1.26 -10.52 -7.89
C ILE A 96 1.92 -11.60 -7.04
N LEU A 97 2.50 -11.18 -5.92
CA LEU A 97 3.30 -12.00 -5.02
C LEU A 97 2.80 -11.86 -3.60
N ARG A 98 2.88 -12.94 -2.84
CA ARG A 98 3.00 -12.90 -1.39
C ARG A 98 4.49 -12.86 -1.09
N ASP A 99 4.97 -11.83 -0.40
CA ASP A 99 6.37 -11.75 0.02
C ASP A 99 6.69 -12.85 1.06
N PRO A 100 7.98 -13.08 1.39
CA PRO A 100 8.38 -14.08 2.38
C PRO A 100 7.82 -13.85 3.80
N PHE A 101 7.27 -12.66 4.06
CA PHE A 101 6.76 -12.24 5.36
C PHE A 101 5.23 -12.28 5.45
N GLY A 102 4.56 -12.52 4.32
CA GLY A 102 3.12 -12.68 4.20
C GLY A 102 2.36 -11.52 3.56
N ALA A 103 3.01 -10.37 3.27
CA ALA A 103 2.35 -9.24 2.62
C ALA A 103 2.07 -9.54 1.15
N ILE A 104 0.95 -9.03 0.62
CA ILE A 104 0.65 -9.11 -0.81
C ILE A 104 1.12 -7.82 -1.50
N VAL A 105 1.89 -7.96 -2.58
CA VAL A 105 2.42 -6.85 -3.38
C VAL A 105 2.48 -7.27 -4.85
N ALA A 106 2.43 -6.32 -5.78
CA ALA A 106 2.74 -6.60 -7.18
C ALA A 106 4.02 -5.91 -7.62
N VAL A 107 4.80 -6.59 -8.43
CA VAL A 107 5.82 -5.95 -9.28
C VAL A 107 5.20 -5.75 -10.66
N ALA A 108 5.35 -4.56 -11.22
CA ALA A 108 4.74 -4.19 -12.49
C ALA A 108 5.72 -3.39 -13.35
N ALA A 109 5.58 -3.51 -14.67
CA ALA A 109 6.34 -2.69 -15.60
C ALA A 109 6.05 -1.20 -15.35
N GLU A 110 7.06 -0.36 -15.56
CA GLU A 110 6.95 1.09 -15.38
C GLU A 110 5.72 1.66 -16.12
N ARG A 111 4.98 2.53 -15.42
CA ARG A 111 3.83 3.25 -15.98
C ARG A 111 4.13 4.74 -16.10
N ASP A 112 3.57 5.36 -17.14
CA ASP A 112 3.84 6.75 -17.50
C ASP A 112 3.25 7.79 -16.52
N GLU A 113 2.28 7.41 -15.67
CA GLU A 113 1.67 8.31 -14.66
C GLU A 113 1.35 7.60 -13.34
N PRO A 114 2.03 7.94 -12.23
CA PRO A 114 1.61 7.54 -10.89
C PRO A 114 0.37 8.32 -10.47
N SER A 115 -0.54 7.68 -9.72
CA SER A 115 -1.80 8.29 -9.28
C SER A 115 -1.63 9.58 -8.47
N GLY A 116 -0.53 9.76 -7.74
CA GLY A 116 -0.33 10.87 -6.80
C GLY A 116 -1.27 10.87 -5.58
N ALA A 117 -2.29 9.98 -5.55
CA ALA A 117 -3.28 9.95 -4.48
C ALA A 117 -2.74 9.39 -3.17
N VAL A 118 -1.75 8.49 -3.20
CA VAL A 118 -1.15 7.91 -1.99
C VAL A 118 0.01 8.77 -1.49
N ALA A 119 -0.08 9.19 -0.23
CA ALA A 119 0.89 10.02 0.46
C ALA A 119 1.96 9.22 1.20
N TRP A 120 1.59 8.04 1.69
CA TRP A 120 2.43 7.27 2.59
C TRP A 120 2.22 5.75 2.40
N HIS A 121 3.32 5.00 2.50
CA HIS A 121 3.34 3.54 2.34
C HIS A 121 3.86 2.91 3.62
N GLU A 122 2.99 2.21 4.34
CA GLU A 122 3.36 1.60 5.62
C GLU A 122 3.34 0.08 5.52
N LEU A 123 4.47 -0.56 5.84
CA LEU A 123 4.54 -2.01 5.94
C LEU A 123 4.48 -2.43 7.41
N HIS A 124 3.40 -3.10 7.78
CA HIS A 124 3.33 -3.86 9.02
C HIS A 124 3.94 -5.23 8.78
N VAL A 125 4.99 -5.57 9.52
CA VAL A 125 5.68 -6.85 9.37
C VAL A 125 6.30 -7.28 10.69
N ARG A 126 6.36 -8.58 10.97
CA ARG A 126 6.92 -9.06 12.26
C ARG A 126 8.40 -8.72 12.39
N ASP A 127 9.18 -8.95 11.33
CA ASP A 127 10.62 -8.70 11.25
C ASP A 127 10.90 -7.65 10.17
N HIS A 128 10.81 -6.37 10.55
CA HIS A 128 11.06 -5.27 9.61
C HIS A 128 12.52 -5.19 9.16
N ALA A 129 13.47 -5.71 9.93
CA ALA A 129 14.88 -5.70 9.55
C ALA A 129 15.14 -6.63 8.35
N ARG A 130 14.55 -7.83 8.37
CA ARG A 130 14.59 -8.74 7.21
C ARG A 130 13.79 -8.21 6.03
N ALA A 131 12.64 -7.59 6.28
CA ALA A 131 11.87 -6.93 5.22
C ALA A 131 12.69 -5.81 4.56
N TRP A 132 13.38 -5.00 5.36
CA TRP A 132 14.26 -3.95 4.86
C TRP A 132 15.40 -4.50 4.01
N ALA A 133 16.06 -5.58 4.45
CA ALA A 133 17.14 -6.19 3.68
C ALA A 133 16.65 -6.63 2.28
N LEU A 134 15.43 -7.18 2.19
CA LEU A 134 14.82 -7.55 0.92
C LEU A 134 14.45 -6.32 0.07
N TYR A 135 13.55 -5.47 0.57
CA TYR A 135 12.99 -4.36 -0.19
C TYR A 135 14.04 -3.28 -0.52
N GLY A 136 14.90 -2.95 0.43
CA GLY A 136 15.95 -1.95 0.26
C GLY A 136 16.96 -2.33 -0.82
N GLU A 137 17.41 -3.59 -0.84
CA GLU A 137 18.35 -4.07 -1.86
C GLU A 137 17.65 -4.19 -3.22
N MET A 138 16.44 -4.73 -3.26
CA MET A 138 15.70 -4.96 -4.51
C MET A 138 15.33 -3.69 -5.26
N PHE A 139 14.89 -2.66 -4.53
CA PHE A 139 14.28 -1.48 -5.12
C PHE A 139 15.10 -0.21 -4.91
N GLY A 140 16.30 -0.33 -4.31
CA GLY A 140 17.17 0.82 -4.05
C GLY A 140 16.64 1.80 -3.00
N TRP A 141 15.69 1.36 -2.16
CA TRP A 141 15.12 2.21 -1.11
C TRP A 141 16.19 2.57 -0.08
N ARG A 142 16.09 3.77 0.48
CA ARG A 142 17.02 4.27 1.50
C ARG A 142 16.27 4.56 2.79
N LYS A 143 16.84 4.16 3.93
CA LYS A 143 16.35 4.60 5.24
C LYS A 143 16.59 6.10 5.33
N THR A 144 15.60 6.83 5.83
CA THR A 144 15.68 8.28 6.00
C THR A 144 15.78 8.63 7.49
N GLU A 145 14.70 8.36 8.21
CA GLU A 145 14.52 8.67 9.62
C GLU A 145 14.03 7.43 10.37
N ALA A 146 14.20 7.43 11.70
CA ALA A 146 13.62 6.42 12.56
C ALA A 146 12.96 7.07 13.77
N LEU A 147 11.76 6.63 14.11
CA LEU A 147 11.05 7.08 15.31
C LEU A 147 10.99 5.93 16.32
N ASP A 148 11.28 6.24 17.58
CA ASP A 148 11.01 5.31 18.69
C ASP A 148 9.53 5.44 19.08
N LEU A 149 8.74 4.40 18.81
CA LEU A 149 7.33 4.32 19.18
C LEU A 149 7.15 3.74 20.60
N GLY A 150 8.24 3.59 21.35
CA GLY A 150 8.28 3.08 22.71
C GLY A 150 8.24 1.55 22.78
N PRO A 151 8.31 0.99 24.00
CA PRO A 151 8.45 -0.45 24.21
C PRO A 151 7.33 -1.30 23.60
N ALA A 152 6.12 -0.75 23.46
CA ALA A 152 4.99 -1.49 22.92
C ALA A 152 5.09 -1.73 21.41
N LEU A 153 5.63 -0.78 20.65
CA LEU A 153 5.61 -0.79 19.18
C LEU A 153 7.01 -0.85 18.54
N GLY A 154 8.07 -0.57 19.31
CA GLY A 154 9.45 -0.60 18.84
C GLY A 154 9.79 0.59 17.95
N SER A 155 10.68 0.39 16.99
CA SER A 155 11.07 1.40 16.01
C SER A 155 10.13 1.45 14.80
N TYR A 156 9.91 2.66 14.31
CA TYR A 156 9.33 2.96 13.01
C TYR A 156 10.43 3.43 12.07
N GLU A 157 10.75 2.64 11.05
CA GLU A 157 11.83 2.96 10.12
C GLU A 157 11.26 3.57 8.84
N MET A 158 11.55 4.84 8.58
CA MET A 158 11.07 5.56 7.41
C MET A 158 12.00 5.33 6.22
N PHE A 159 11.45 5.40 5.02
CA PHE A 159 12.22 5.20 3.80
C PHE A 159 11.82 6.14 2.67
N SER A 160 12.76 6.35 1.75
CA SER A 160 12.57 6.98 0.44
C SER A 160 12.76 5.93 -0.68
N PHE A 161 12.18 6.18 -1.86
CA PHE A 161 12.39 5.30 -3.03
C PHE A 161 13.77 5.43 -3.68
N GLY A 162 14.66 6.26 -3.13
CA GLY A 162 15.99 6.49 -3.66
C GLY A 162 16.79 7.48 -2.81
N GLU A 163 18.06 7.63 -3.16
CA GLU A 163 19.01 8.46 -2.42
C GLU A 163 18.62 9.95 -2.43
N GLY A 164 18.68 10.59 -1.27
CA GLY A 164 18.32 12.01 -1.10
C GLY A 164 16.84 12.35 -1.31
N GLY A 165 15.98 11.35 -1.57
CA GLY A 165 14.54 11.54 -1.73
C GLY A 165 13.82 11.83 -0.40
N PRO A 166 12.63 12.44 -0.43
CA PRO A 166 11.81 12.58 0.76
C PRO A 166 11.36 11.22 1.27
N SER A 167 11.05 11.14 2.57
CA SER A 167 10.38 9.97 3.12
C SER A 167 9.02 9.78 2.44
N VAL A 168 8.73 8.56 2.00
CA VAL A 168 7.49 8.17 1.30
C VAL A 168 6.72 7.09 2.04
N GLY A 169 7.28 6.55 3.12
CA GLY A 169 6.73 5.42 3.82
C GLY A 169 7.53 5.04 5.05
N GLY A 170 7.06 4.00 5.73
CA GLY A 170 7.79 3.40 6.84
C GLY A 170 7.49 1.92 7.03
N MET A 171 8.35 1.24 7.79
CA MET A 171 8.18 -0.14 8.21
C MET A 171 8.09 -0.19 9.73
N VAL A 172 7.13 -0.96 10.23
CA VAL A 172 6.90 -1.10 11.67
C VAL A 172 6.83 -2.57 12.05
N SER A 173 7.39 -2.91 13.22
CA SER A 173 7.23 -4.26 13.75
C SER A 173 5.80 -4.49 14.21
N SER A 174 5.10 -5.46 13.62
CA SER A 174 3.82 -5.96 14.12
C SER A 174 3.99 -7.11 15.13
N ALA A 175 5.22 -7.45 15.55
CA ALA A 175 5.47 -8.60 16.44
C ALA A 175 4.76 -8.50 17.80
N ARG A 176 4.48 -7.27 18.27
CA ARG A 176 3.74 -6.98 19.51
C ARG A 176 2.28 -6.61 19.27
N MET A 177 1.80 -6.71 18.04
CA MET A 177 0.42 -6.45 17.61
C MET A 177 -0.21 -7.76 17.07
N PRO A 178 -0.59 -8.72 17.93
CA PRO A 178 -0.99 -10.06 17.49
C PRO A 178 -2.21 -10.09 16.57
N GLN A 179 -3.06 -9.07 16.62
CA GLN A 179 -4.23 -8.87 15.76
C GLN A 179 -3.90 -8.28 14.38
N VAL A 180 -2.67 -7.78 14.18
CA VAL A 180 -2.23 -7.15 12.93
C VAL A 180 -1.39 -8.14 12.14
N HIS A 181 -1.94 -8.61 11.02
CA HIS A 181 -1.21 -9.45 10.08
C HIS A 181 -0.21 -8.64 9.25
N THR A 182 0.75 -9.31 8.61
CA THR A 182 1.68 -8.65 7.69
C THR A 182 0.93 -8.08 6.49
N HIS A 183 0.98 -6.78 6.27
CA HIS A 183 0.32 -6.12 5.14
C HIS A 183 0.94 -4.75 4.82
N TRP A 184 0.72 -4.30 3.59
CA TRP A 184 0.91 -2.90 3.20
C TRP A 184 -0.36 -2.11 3.49
N LEU A 185 -0.19 -0.96 4.15
CA LEU A 185 -1.22 0.03 4.40
C LEU A 185 -0.88 1.31 3.64
N PHE A 186 -1.78 1.76 2.77
CA PHE A 186 -1.58 2.95 1.94
C PHE A 186 -2.42 4.10 2.46
N TYR A 187 -1.78 5.24 2.70
CA TYR A 187 -2.48 6.44 3.18
C TYR A 187 -2.80 7.37 2.01
N PHE A 188 -4.09 7.59 1.76
CA PHE A 188 -4.59 8.44 0.69
C PHE A 188 -4.69 9.89 1.14
N ARG A 189 -4.29 10.82 0.26
CA ARG A 189 -4.38 12.26 0.51
C ARG A 189 -5.85 12.70 0.54
N VAL A 190 -6.18 13.50 1.54
CA VAL A 190 -7.45 14.24 1.64
C VAL A 190 -7.15 15.66 2.13
N ASP A 191 -7.91 16.63 1.64
CA ASP A 191 -7.72 18.03 2.02
C ASP A 191 -8.11 18.25 3.49
N ASP A 192 -9.25 17.69 3.90
CA ASP A 192 -9.77 17.76 5.27
C ASP A 192 -9.95 16.35 5.83
N LEU A 193 -9.09 15.99 6.81
CA LEU A 193 -9.13 14.70 7.46
C LEU A 193 -10.44 14.49 8.24
N ASP A 194 -10.92 15.49 8.98
CA ASP A 194 -12.09 15.30 9.84
C ASP A 194 -13.37 15.12 9.01
N ALA A 195 -13.49 15.87 7.91
CA ALA A 195 -14.56 15.68 6.94
C ALA A 195 -14.50 14.28 6.28
N ALA A 196 -13.31 13.83 5.87
CA ALA A 196 -13.15 12.51 5.28
C ALA A 196 -13.47 11.37 6.26
N LEU A 197 -13.02 11.47 7.52
CA LEU A 197 -13.34 10.49 8.57
C LEU A 197 -14.82 10.45 8.91
N THR A 198 -15.51 11.60 8.83
CA THR A 198 -16.97 11.65 8.96
C THR A 198 -17.65 10.85 7.85
N ARG A 199 -17.19 10.99 6.60
CA ARG A 199 -17.70 10.20 5.46
C ARG A 199 -17.42 8.71 5.59
N VAL A 200 -16.22 8.32 6.06
CA VAL A 200 -15.89 6.91 6.36
C VAL A 200 -16.92 6.30 7.30
N ARG A 201 -17.16 6.94 8.45
CA ARG A 201 -18.14 6.46 9.44
C ARG A 201 -19.56 6.43 8.88
N ALA A 202 -19.98 7.49 8.19
CA ALA A 202 -21.31 7.61 7.62
C ALA A 202 -21.61 6.51 6.56
N ARG A 203 -20.57 6.03 5.88
CA ARG A 203 -20.66 4.95 4.89
C ARG A 203 -20.43 3.55 5.48
N GLY A 204 -20.36 3.41 6.80
CA GLY A 204 -20.22 2.13 7.50
C GLY A 204 -18.79 1.61 7.60
N GLY A 205 -17.79 2.43 7.29
CA GLY A 205 -16.39 2.10 7.55
C GLY A 205 -16.00 2.34 9.00
N ASN A 206 -14.88 1.76 9.42
CA ASN A 206 -14.30 1.95 10.74
C ASN A 206 -13.15 2.96 10.69
N VAL A 207 -13.01 3.76 11.75
CA VAL A 207 -11.93 4.74 11.91
C VAL A 207 -11.16 4.39 13.17
N LEU A 208 -9.86 4.11 13.01
CA LEU A 208 -8.93 3.98 14.13
C LEU A 208 -8.45 5.37 14.57
N GLU A 209 -7.84 5.43 15.75
CA GLU A 209 -7.42 6.68 16.37
C GLU A 209 -6.55 7.54 15.43
N PRO A 210 -7.01 8.76 15.07
CA PRO A 210 -6.22 9.69 14.28
C PRO A 210 -4.97 10.14 15.04
N ARG A 211 -3.87 10.31 14.32
CA ARG A 211 -2.59 10.75 14.87
C ARG A 211 -2.16 12.05 14.22
N ARG A 212 -1.56 12.92 15.03
CA ARG A 212 -0.84 14.11 14.56
C ARG A 212 0.65 13.79 14.56
N LEU A 213 1.31 14.01 13.43
CA LEU A 213 2.74 13.86 13.26
C LEU A 213 3.48 15.10 13.79
N PRO A 214 4.78 15.00 14.13
CA PRO A 214 5.59 16.14 14.53
C PRO A 214 5.62 17.28 13.49
N SER A 215 5.49 16.96 12.20
CA SER A 215 5.35 17.93 11.11
C SER A 215 4.08 18.77 11.19
N GLY A 216 3.10 18.37 12.01
CA GLY A 216 1.76 18.94 12.06
C GLY A 216 0.76 18.20 11.18
N ASP A 217 1.23 17.38 10.22
CA ASP A 217 0.41 16.52 9.37
C ASP A 217 -0.44 15.57 10.22
N ARG A 218 -1.55 15.10 9.65
CA ARG A 218 -2.47 14.20 10.34
C ARG A 218 -2.74 12.97 9.50
N LEU A 219 -2.85 11.84 10.16
CA LEU A 219 -3.22 10.58 9.52
C LEU A 219 -4.20 9.78 10.37
N ALA A 220 -4.94 8.87 9.74
CA ALA A 220 -5.83 7.95 10.43
C ALA A 220 -5.94 6.63 9.66
N PRO A 221 -5.61 5.48 10.28
CA PRO A 221 -5.95 4.18 9.73
C PRO A 221 -7.47 3.97 9.75
N CYS A 222 -7.99 3.32 8.72
CA CYS A 222 -9.41 3.08 8.50
C CYS A 222 -9.62 1.68 7.93
N GLU A 223 -10.87 1.20 7.99
CA GLU A 223 -11.33 -0.01 7.31
C GLU A 223 -12.61 0.31 6.55
N ASP A 224 -12.71 -0.14 5.29
CA ASP A 224 -13.94 0.00 4.52
C ASP A 224 -15.00 -1.04 4.94
N PRO A 225 -16.27 -0.89 4.54
CA PRO A 225 -17.34 -1.82 4.92
C PRO A 225 -17.13 -3.27 4.46
N GLN A 226 -16.15 -3.52 3.58
CA GLN A 226 -15.83 -4.81 3.00
C GLN A 226 -14.55 -5.40 3.62
N GLY A 227 -13.97 -4.74 4.62
CA GLY A 227 -12.82 -5.19 5.39
C GLY A 227 -11.46 -4.74 4.83
N ALA A 228 -11.41 -3.86 3.82
CA ALA A 228 -10.13 -3.39 3.31
C ALA A 228 -9.54 -2.31 4.23
N ALA A 229 -8.35 -2.57 4.76
CA ALA A 229 -7.59 -1.57 5.49
C ALA A 229 -7.01 -0.52 4.54
N PHE A 230 -7.15 0.75 4.90
CA PHE A 230 -6.55 1.89 4.21
C PHE A 230 -6.24 3.01 5.20
N GLY A 231 -5.42 3.99 4.81
CA GLY A 231 -5.16 5.17 5.62
C GLY A 231 -5.67 6.43 4.95
N LEU A 232 -5.99 7.45 5.76
CA LEU A 232 -6.18 8.82 5.29
C LEU A 232 -5.07 9.69 5.81
N TYR A 233 -4.60 10.62 4.97
CA TYR A 233 -3.53 11.56 5.28
C TYR A 233 -3.95 12.96 4.84
N SER A 234 -3.78 13.94 5.72
CA SER A 234 -3.93 15.36 5.41
C SER A 234 -2.66 16.09 5.83
N SER A 235 -2.11 16.87 4.90
CA SER A 235 -0.98 17.75 5.20
C SER A 235 -1.47 18.84 6.14
N ALA A 236 -0.66 19.22 7.12
CA ALA A 236 -0.81 20.55 7.69
C ALA A 236 -0.70 21.54 6.52
N ALA A 237 -1.72 22.37 6.30
CA ALA A 237 -1.64 23.42 5.30
C ALA A 237 -0.33 24.19 5.52
N ARG A 238 0.44 24.44 4.45
CA ARG A 238 1.52 25.42 4.53
C ARG A 238 0.85 26.76 4.82
N ALA A 239 0.94 27.20 6.08
CA ALA A 239 0.59 28.56 6.46
C ALA A 239 1.45 29.56 5.69
#